data_AF-A0AAU9PVQ8-F1
#
_entry.id   AF-A0AAU9PVQ8-F1
#
_cell.length_a   1.000
_cell.length_b   1.000
_cell.length_c   1.000
_cell.angle_alpha   90.00
_cell.angle_beta   90.00
_cell.angle_gamma   90.00
#
_symmetry.space_group_name_H-M   'P 1'
#
loop_
_entity.id
_entity.type
_entity.pdbx_description
1 polymer ?
#
loop_
_entity_poly.entity_id
_entity_poly.type
_entity_poly.pdbx_seq_one_letter_code
_entity_poly.pdbx_strand_id
1 'polypeptide(L)'
;MDQMVSNLQTIPDSIPRSSEDDDGVEHLLHCVETHFLTPFLDLATKLSTPPTLIISDGFMSVFTIDAAQKLGIPVMLYWTLAACGFMGFYQTKSLMEKGLTPLKDESYLTNGFLETVVNWIPGNEKNPA
;
A
#
# COMPACT_ATOMS: atom_id res chain seq x y z
N MET A 1 23.41 4.54 -14.61
CA MET A 1 22.02 4.10 -14.81
C MET A 1 22.00 2.65 -15.30
N ASP A 2 22.88 2.28 -16.23
CA ASP A 2 22.97 0.92 -16.80
C ASP A 2 23.24 -0.22 -15.80
N GLN A 3 23.93 0.04 -14.69
CA GLN A 3 24.21 -0.99 -13.67
C GLN A 3 23.06 -1.17 -12.66
N MET A 4 22.09 -0.25 -12.62
CA MET A 4 20.91 -0.35 -11.74
C MET A 4 19.85 -1.30 -12.31
N VAL A 5 19.90 -1.57 -13.62
CA VAL A 5 18.90 -2.39 -14.34
C VAL A 5 19.34 -3.85 -14.51
N SER A 6 20.61 -4.18 -14.23
CA SER A 6 21.17 -5.53 -14.53
C SER A 6 20.68 -6.65 -13.60
N ASN A 7 20.07 -6.32 -12.46
CA ASN A 7 19.63 -7.30 -11.44
C ASN A 7 18.11 -7.31 -11.24
N LEU A 8 17.33 -6.91 -12.24
CA LEU A 8 15.87 -6.99 -12.17
C LEU A 8 15.42 -8.45 -12.15
N GLN A 9 14.45 -8.73 -11.29
CA GLN A 9 13.84 -10.03 -11.10
C GLN A 9 12.32 -9.86 -11.10
N THR A 10 11.60 -10.90 -11.49
CA THR A 10 10.13 -10.88 -11.60
C THR A 10 9.52 -11.94 -10.71
N ILE A 11 8.37 -11.64 -10.13
CA ILE A 11 7.47 -12.61 -9.49
C ILE A 11 6.14 -12.65 -10.27
N PRO A 12 5.39 -13.77 -10.26
CA PRO A 12 4.08 -13.85 -10.90
C PRO A 12 3.06 -12.90 -10.28
N ASP A 13 2.20 -12.30 -11.10
CA ASP A 13 1.09 -11.42 -10.65
C ASP A 13 -0.11 -12.21 -10.11
N SER A 14 -0.23 -13.50 -10.44
CA SER A 14 -1.31 -14.40 -10.00
C SER A 14 -2.72 -13.89 -10.32
N ILE A 15 -2.86 -13.00 -11.32
CA ILE A 15 -4.16 -12.46 -11.74
C ILE A 15 -4.78 -13.43 -12.77
N PRO A 16 -5.97 -13.99 -12.52
CA PRO A 16 -6.72 -14.77 -13.49
C PRO A 16 -7.02 -13.92 -14.73
N ARG A 17 -6.79 -14.47 -15.92
CA ARG A 17 -7.15 -13.82 -17.18
C ARG A 17 -8.59 -14.19 -17.56
N SER A 18 -9.59 -13.75 -16.81
CA SER A 18 -11.00 -13.81 -17.23
C SER A 18 -11.32 -12.66 -18.19
N SER A 19 -12.23 -12.89 -19.14
CA SER A 19 -12.57 -11.94 -20.21
C SER A 19 -13.52 -10.81 -19.78
N GLU A 20 -13.94 -10.77 -18.52
CA GLU A 20 -14.91 -9.81 -17.98
C GLU A 20 -14.57 -9.54 -16.52
N ASP A 21 -13.71 -8.56 -16.22
CA ASP A 21 -13.45 -8.13 -14.84
C ASP A 21 -13.32 -6.59 -14.79
N ASP A 22 -14.42 -5.94 -14.41
CA ASP A 22 -14.55 -4.49 -14.20
C ASP A 22 -14.03 -4.05 -12.81
N ASP A 23 -13.61 -5.00 -11.96
CA ASP A 23 -13.22 -4.79 -10.56
C ASP A 23 -11.69 -4.84 -10.33
N GLY A 24 -10.91 -4.33 -11.28
CA GLY A 24 -9.47 -4.58 -11.38
C GLY A 24 -8.62 -4.20 -10.16
N VAL A 25 -9.00 -3.17 -9.39
CA VAL A 25 -8.21 -2.70 -8.23
C VAL A 25 -8.39 -3.59 -7.00
N GLU A 26 -9.63 -3.96 -6.67
CA GLU A 26 -9.91 -4.84 -5.52
C GLU A 26 -9.33 -6.24 -5.74
N HIS A 27 -9.50 -6.75 -6.96
CA HIS A 27 -8.94 -8.03 -7.35
C HIS A 27 -7.40 -8.03 -7.30
N LEU A 28 -6.76 -6.98 -7.80
CA LEU A 28 -5.31 -6.82 -7.71
C LEU A 28 -4.82 -6.82 -6.26
N LEU A 29 -5.48 -6.06 -5.38
CA LEU A 29 -5.09 -5.98 -3.97
C LEU A 29 -5.18 -7.36 -3.31
N HIS A 30 -6.26 -8.10 -3.57
CA HIS A 30 -6.43 -9.46 -3.07
C HIS A 30 -5.32 -10.39 -3.56
N CYS A 31 -4.97 -10.34 -4.85
CA CYS A 31 -3.86 -11.13 -5.40
C CYS A 31 -2.52 -10.80 -4.73
N VAL A 32 -2.22 -9.52 -4.51
CA VAL A 32 -1.00 -9.08 -3.81
C VAL A 32 -0.95 -9.63 -2.38
N GLU A 33 -2.04 -9.49 -1.63
CA GLU A 33 -2.11 -9.94 -0.24
C GLU A 33 -1.94 -11.45 -0.10
N THR A 34 -2.53 -12.23 -1.01
CA THR A 34 -2.63 -13.69 -0.86
C THR A 34 -1.59 -14.49 -1.63
N HIS A 35 -1.03 -13.96 -2.72
CA HIS A 35 -0.17 -14.74 -3.62
C HIS A 35 1.28 -14.24 -3.73
N PHE A 36 1.62 -13.03 -3.27
CA PHE A 36 2.97 -12.47 -3.53
C PHE A 36 4.02 -12.92 -2.53
N LEU A 37 3.64 -13.32 -1.32
CA LEU A 37 4.59 -13.66 -0.26
C LEU A 37 5.49 -14.84 -0.66
N THR A 38 4.91 -15.94 -1.13
CA THR A 38 5.67 -17.16 -1.45
C THR A 38 6.65 -16.94 -2.60
N PRO A 39 6.25 -16.42 -3.78
CA PRO A 39 7.18 -16.13 -4.87
C PRO A 39 8.28 -15.14 -4.49
N PHE A 40 7.97 -14.16 -3.63
CA PHE A 40 8.96 -13.20 -3.16
C PHE A 40 10.02 -13.85 -2.27
N LEU A 41 9.62 -14.72 -1.34
CA LEU A 41 10.56 -15.49 -0.51
C LEU A 41 11.41 -16.43 -1.36
N ASP A 42 10.79 -17.14 -2.31
CA ASP A 42 11.51 -18.02 -3.25
C ASP A 42 12.55 -17.24 -4.04
N LEU A 43 12.21 -16.05 -4.51
CA LEU A 43 13.15 -15.17 -5.19
C LEU A 43 14.30 -14.76 -4.27
N ALA A 44 14.01 -14.34 -3.03
CA ALA A 44 15.02 -13.94 -2.06
C ALA A 44 16.06 -15.04 -1.79
N THR A 45 15.63 -16.32 -1.75
CA THR A 45 16.54 -17.46 -1.56
C THR A 45 17.44 -17.77 -2.76
N LYS A 46 17.03 -17.35 -3.97
CA LYS A 46 17.76 -17.58 -5.23
C LYS A 46 18.78 -16.49 -5.54
N LEU A 47 18.79 -15.40 -4.77
CA LEU A 47 19.77 -14.34 -4.92
C LEU A 47 21.17 -14.88 -4.59
N SER A 48 22.16 -14.55 -5.43
CA SER A 48 23.55 -14.97 -5.23
C SER A 48 24.15 -14.42 -3.93
N THR A 49 23.63 -13.29 -3.47
CA THR A 49 23.96 -12.68 -2.19
C THR A 49 22.68 -12.59 -1.36
N PRO A 50 22.64 -13.20 -0.16
CA PRO A 50 21.47 -13.10 0.71
C PRO A 50 21.09 -11.65 1.02
N PRO A 51 19.81 -11.28 0.96
CA PRO A 51 19.38 -9.92 1.28
C PRO A 51 19.54 -9.63 2.78
N THR A 52 19.90 -8.40 3.11
CA THR A 52 20.08 -7.94 4.49
C THR A 52 19.07 -6.87 4.92
N LEU A 53 18.31 -6.32 3.96
CA LEU A 53 17.29 -5.29 4.16
C LEU A 53 16.28 -5.39 3.01
N ILE A 54 15.00 -5.22 3.32
CA ILE A 54 13.97 -4.97 2.30
C ILE A 54 13.65 -3.48 2.28
N ILE A 55 13.69 -2.87 1.10
CA ILE A 55 13.10 -1.55 0.85
C ILE A 55 11.87 -1.81 -0.02
N SER A 56 10.70 -1.51 0.52
CA SER A 56 9.41 -1.85 -0.11
C SER A 56 8.57 -0.59 -0.28
N ASP A 57 7.75 -0.55 -1.33
CA ASP A 57 6.66 0.44 -1.42
C ASP A 57 5.70 0.26 -0.23
N GLY A 58 5.21 1.37 0.34
CA GLY A 58 4.30 1.36 1.49
C GLY A 58 3.02 0.55 1.25
N PHE A 59 2.47 0.53 0.03
CA PHE A 59 1.31 -0.30 -0.30
C PHE A 59 1.63 -1.79 -0.35
N MET A 60 2.88 -2.17 -0.59
CA MET A 60 3.33 -3.56 -0.59
C MET A 60 3.59 -4.09 0.84
N SER A 61 3.38 -3.26 1.87
CA SER A 61 3.53 -3.68 3.27
C SER A 61 2.66 -4.87 3.65
N VAL A 62 1.56 -5.09 2.91
CA VAL A 62 0.60 -6.20 3.08
C VAL A 62 1.27 -7.58 3.08
N PHE A 63 2.41 -7.75 2.40
CA PHE A 63 3.17 -9.01 2.46
C PHE A 63 4.67 -8.80 2.78
N THR A 64 5.25 -7.64 2.46
CA THR A 64 6.71 -7.46 2.64
C THR A 64 7.14 -7.38 4.11
N ILE A 65 6.23 -7.01 5.02
CA ILE A 65 6.50 -7.09 6.47
C ILE A 65 6.68 -8.55 6.89
N ASP A 66 5.75 -9.42 6.49
CA ASP A 66 5.82 -10.86 6.78
C ASP A 66 7.04 -11.52 6.13
N ALA A 67 7.40 -11.10 4.91
CA ALA A 67 8.61 -11.55 4.24
C ALA A 67 9.86 -11.20 5.06
N ALA A 68 9.96 -9.96 5.53
CA ALA A 68 11.07 -9.49 6.35
C ALA A 68 11.19 -10.27 7.67
N GLN A 69 10.05 -10.51 8.33
CA GLN A 69 10.00 -11.32 9.56
C GLN A 69 10.48 -12.75 9.32
N LYS A 70 10.02 -13.40 8.24
CA LYS A 70 10.43 -14.77 7.88
C LYS A 70 11.90 -14.88 7.52
N LEU A 71 12.46 -13.85 6.89
CA LEU A 71 13.88 -13.77 6.54
C LEU A 71 14.75 -13.32 7.73
N GLY A 72 14.16 -12.81 8.81
CA GLY A 72 14.90 -12.30 9.96
C GLY A 72 15.68 -11.01 9.69
N ILE A 73 15.19 -10.17 8.76
CA ILE A 73 15.85 -8.94 8.32
C ILE A 73 14.94 -7.71 8.51
N PRO A 74 15.51 -6.49 8.62
CA PRO A 74 14.72 -5.27 8.66
C PRO A 74 13.96 -5.01 7.35
N VAL A 75 12.89 -4.21 7.47
CA VAL A 75 12.15 -3.64 6.34
C VAL A 75 12.00 -2.13 6.51
N MET A 76 12.26 -1.38 5.43
CA MET A 76 11.98 0.04 5.29
C MET A 76 10.84 0.22 4.30
N LEU A 77 9.79 0.93 4.71
CA LEU A 77 8.65 1.24 3.86
C LEU A 77 8.82 2.64 3.25
N TYR A 78 8.76 2.69 1.93
CA TYR A 78 8.78 3.92 1.15
C TYR A 78 7.37 4.24 0.67
N TRP A 79 6.76 5.27 1.29
CA TRP A 79 5.44 5.74 0.88
C TRP A 79 5.56 6.67 -0.31
N THR A 80 5.02 6.25 -1.45
CA THR A 80 5.01 7.00 -2.72
C THR A 80 4.02 8.17 -2.74
N LEU A 81 3.34 8.42 -1.62
CA LEU A 81 2.40 9.53 -1.42
C LEU A 81 3.11 10.75 -0.85
N ALA A 82 2.61 11.95 -1.18
CA ALA A 82 2.94 13.15 -0.41
C ALA A 82 2.51 12.97 1.06
N ALA A 83 3.22 13.61 1.99
CA ALA A 83 2.95 13.48 3.42
C ALA A 83 1.47 13.76 3.79
N CYS A 84 0.85 14.77 3.17
CA CYS A 84 -0.57 15.08 3.37
C CYS A 84 -1.50 13.94 2.88
N GLY A 85 -1.19 13.30 1.75
CA GLY A 85 -1.93 12.15 1.24
C GLY A 85 -1.76 10.91 2.12
N PHE A 86 -0.53 10.67 2.59
CA PHE A 86 -0.25 9.59 3.54
C PHE A 86 -1.06 9.72 4.83
N MET A 87 -1.22 10.94 5.37
CA MET A 87 -2.01 11.17 6.57
C MET A 87 -3.48 10.75 6.42
N GLY A 88 -4.05 10.83 5.21
CA GLY A 88 -5.39 10.30 4.92
C GLY A 88 -5.48 8.79 5.18
N PHE A 89 -4.53 8.02 4.64
CA PHE A 89 -4.45 6.56 4.87
C PHE A 89 -4.13 6.22 6.32
N TYR A 90 -3.12 6.89 6.90
CA TYR A 90 -2.68 6.64 8.27
C TYR A 90 -3.80 6.87 9.31
N GLN A 91 -4.69 7.83 9.05
CA GLN A 91 -5.79 8.18 9.96
C GLN A 91 -7.10 7.45 9.66
N THR A 92 -7.12 6.47 8.73
CA THR A 92 -8.34 5.74 8.34
C THR A 92 -9.08 5.17 9.55
N LYS A 93 -8.38 4.53 10.49
CA LYS A 93 -9.00 3.98 11.70
C LYS A 93 -9.70 5.06 12.53
N SER A 94 -9.04 6.20 12.75
CA SER A 94 -9.61 7.30 13.52
C SER A 94 -10.77 7.99 12.80
N LEU A 95 -10.72 8.05 11.46
CA LEU A 95 -11.84 8.51 10.63
C LEU A 95 -13.04 7.55 10.78
N MET A 96 -12.82 6.23 10.80
CA MET A 96 -13.88 5.23 11.02
C MET A 96 -14.49 5.34 12.41
N GLU A 97 -13.66 5.42 13.45
CA GLU A 97 -14.11 5.57 14.85
C GLU A 97 -14.93 6.84 15.07
N LYS A 98 -14.68 7.89 14.29
CA LYS A 98 -15.44 9.15 14.31
C LYS A 98 -16.63 9.17 13.35
N GLY A 99 -16.90 8.06 12.66
CA GLY A 99 -18.03 7.94 11.72
C GLY A 99 -17.88 8.79 10.45
N LEU A 100 -16.64 9.10 10.06
CA LEU A 100 -16.34 9.89 8.86
C LEU A 100 -16.14 9.01 7.61
N THR A 101 -15.87 7.72 7.78
CA THR A 101 -15.70 6.73 6.69
C THR A 101 -16.08 5.32 7.18
N PRO A 102 -16.57 4.41 6.32
CA PRO A 102 -17.00 4.64 4.93
C PRO A 102 -18.23 5.56 4.87
N LEU A 103 -18.44 6.18 3.70
CA LEU A 103 -19.66 6.93 3.44
C LEU A 103 -20.86 5.97 3.41
N LYS A 104 -22.03 6.44 3.86
CA LYS A 104 -23.23 5.61 3.88
C LYS A 104 -23.81 5.39 2.48
N ASP A 105 -23.77 6.43 1.66
CA ASP A 105 -24.30 6.46 0.30
C ASP A 105 -23.74 7.68 -0.46
N GLU A 106 -24.00 7.74 -1.75
CA GLU A 106 -23.48 8.77 -2.66
C GLU A 106 -24.00 10.19 -2.36
N SER A 107 -25.08 10.36 -1.57
CA SER A 107 -25.58 11.70 -1.23
C SER A 107 -24.53 12.52 -0.47
N TYR A 108 -23.64 11.84 0.25
CA TYR A 108 -22.52 12.45 0.99
C TYR A 108 -21.50 13.14 0.07
N LEU A 109 -21.52 12.87 -1.23
CA LEU A 109 -20.66 13.53 -2.22
C LEU A 109 -21.15 14.94 -2.58
N THR A 110 -22.42 15.26 -2.31
CA THR A 110 -23.04 16.54 -2.74
C THR A 110 -23.75 17.30 -1.62
N ASN A 111 -23.96 16.69 -0.45
CA ASN A 111 -24.73 17.28 0.65
C ASN A 111 -23.93 18.20 1.59
N GLY A 112 -22.70 18.56 1.24
CA GLY A 112 -21.83 19.39 2.10
C GLY A 112 -21.00 18.59 3.12
N PHE A 113 -21.05 17.25 3.11
CA PHE A 113 -20.30 16.44 4.07
C PHE A 113 -18.79 16.45 3.84
N LEU A 114 -18.32 16.45 2.59
CA LEU A 114 -16.90 16.45 2.25
C LEU A 114 -16.18 17.75 2.65
N GLU A 115 -16.95 18.81 2.93
CA GLU A 115 -16.51 20.10 3.43
C GLU A 115 -16.25 20.08 4.96
N THR A 116 -16.54 18.96 5.63
CA THR A 116 -16.27 18.76 7.06
C THR A 116 -14.77 18.92 7.33
N VAL A 117 -14.43 19.91 8.16
CA VAL A 117 -13.03 20.21 8.49
C VAL A 117 -12.51 19.18 9.51
N VAL A 118 -11.46 18.45 9.11
CA VAL A 118 -10.74 17.51 9.98
C VAL A 118 -9.55 18.23 10.63
N ASN A 119 -9.79 18.89 11.78
CA ASN A 119 -8.80 19.71 12.48
C ASN A 119 -8.09 19.01 13.66
N TRP A 120 -8.42 17.76 13.96
CA TRP A 120 -7.84 17.01 15.07
C TRP A 120 -6.59 16.20 14.68
N ILE A 121 -6.23 16.17 13.39
CA ILE A 121 -4.99 15.56 12.90
C ILE A 121 -3.87 16.61 12.99
N PRO A 122 -2.86 16.43 13.85
CA PRO A 122 -1.73 17.36 13.93
C PRO A 122 -1.03 17.50 12.58
N GLY A 123 -0.67 18.73 12.21
CA GLY A 123 0.03 19.01 10.94
C GLY A 123 -0.87 19.07 9.70
N ASN A 124 -2.17 18.80 9.82
CA ASN A 124 -3.14 18.97 8.74
C ASN A 124 -3.82 20.36 8.78
N GLU A 125 -3.06 21.38 9.17
CA GLU A 125 -3.55 22.75 9.23
C GLU A 125 -3.67 23.33 7.82
N LYS A 126 -4.75 24.08 7.55
CA LYS A 126 -4.79 24.92 6.36
C LYS A 126 -3.66 25.94 6.48
N ASN A 127 -2.68 25.87 5.59
CA ASN A 127 -1.75 26.97 5.43
C ASN A 127 -2.58 28.23 5.13
N PRO A 128 -2.53 29.29 5.95
CA PRO A 128 -3.17 30.53 5.58
C PRO A 128 -2.47 31.00 4.29
N ALA A 129 -3.23 31.02 3.20
CA ALA A 129 -2.81 31.66 1.96
C ALA A 129 -2.65 33.17 2.17
#